data_AF-A0A4U0TSS6-F1
#
_entry.id   AF-A0A4U0TSS6-F1
#
_cell.length_a   1.000
_cell.length_b   1.000
_cell.length_c   1.000
_cell.angle_alpha   90.00
_cell.angle_beta   90.00
_cell.angle_gamma   90.00
#
_symmetry.space_group_name_H-M   'P 1'
#
loop_
_entity.id
_entity.type
_entity.pdbx_description
1 polymer ?
#
loop_
_entity_poly.entity_id
_entity_poly.type
_entity_poly.pdbx_seq_one_letter_code
_entity_poly.pdbx_strand_id
1 'polypeptide(L)'
;MDLSISYALYFAARGEGLSSPSPDEMTPYTTPSRVLLSGLGADELFGGYQRHATAFNRNGFTGLLDELELDLGRLGRRNLGRDDRVISHWGREARFPYLDEALVGWAVAAPVTDKCGFGVRSGQGTADAGEELEPGKKVLRCLAWKLGMQAVASEKKRAIQFGARTAKMETGKTKGTQLLS
;
A
#
# COMPACT_ATOMS: atom_id res chain seq x y z
N MET A 1 -0.56 -18.54 3.64
CA MET A 1 -1.45 -17.38 3.39
C MET A 1 -1.20 -16.41 4.52
N ASP A 2 -0.96 -15.11 4.26
CA ASP A 2 -0.80 -14.10 5.31
C ASP A 2 -2.16 -13.80 5.93
N LEU A 3 -2.50 -14.54 6.99
CA LEU A 3 -3.81 -14.51 7.65
C LEU A 3 -4.07 -13.12 8.26
N SER A 4 -3.05 -12.47 8.82
CA SER A 4 -3.13 -11.10 9.34
C SER A 4 -3.51 -10.06 8.28
N ILE A 5 -3.01 -10.15 7.05
CA ILE A 5 -3.45 -9.28 5.95
C ILE A 5 -4.90 -9.58 5.57
N SER A 6 -5.23 -10.88 5.52
CA SER A 6 -6.57 -11.36 5.18
C SER A 6 -7.62 -10.82 6.18
N TYR A 7 -7.32 -10.79 7.47
CA TYR A 7 -8.24 -10.22 8.46
C TYR A 7 -8.52 -8.73 8.23
N ALA A 8 -7.50 -7.94 7.91
CA ALA A 8 -7.69 -6.51 7.66
C ALA A 8 -8.62 -6.28 6.47
N LEU A 9 -8.42 -7.03 5.39
CA LEU A 9 -9.26 -6.96 4.19
C LEU A 9 -10.67 -7.49 4.44
N TYR A 10 -10.82 -8.59 5.19
CA TYR A 10 -12.11 -9.18 5.52
C TYR A 10 -12.99 -8.19 6.28
N PHE A 11 -12.47 -7.57 7.34
CA PHE A 11 -13.25 -6.62 8.13
C PHE A 11 -13.48 -5.31 7.39
N ALA A 12 -12.52 -4.83 6.60
CA ALA A 12 -12.73 -3.65 5.75
C ALA A 12 -13.83 -3.91 4.69
N ALA A 13 -13.83 -5.07 4.07
CA ALA A 13 -14.80 -5.44 3.03
C ALA A 13 -16.20 -5.74 3.56
N ARG A 14 -16.37 -6.02 4.86
CA ARG A 14 -17.70 -6.10 5.47
C ARG A 14 -18.48 -4.79 5.27
N GLY A 15 -17.77 -3.65 5.34
CA GLY A 15 -18.32 -2.31 5.10
C GLY A 15 -19.40 -1.90 6.11
N GLU A 16 -19.32 -2.47 7.31
CA GLU A 16 -20.06 -2.04 8.49
C GLU A 16 -19.11 -1.30 9.42
N GLY A 17 -19.56 -0.17 9.96
CA GLY A 17 -18.77 0.65 10.86
C GLY A 17 -19.61 1.75 11.49
N LEU A 18 -18.95 2.84 11.86
CA LEU A 18 -19.59 4.02 12.42
C LEU A 18 -19.40 5.20 11.46
N SER A 19 -20.46 5.93 11.16
CA SER A 19 -20.40 7.22 10.48
C SER A 19 -20.46 8.35 11.51
N SER A 20 -19.64 9.38 11.30
CA SER A 20 -19.63 10.60 12.11
C SER A 20 -20.09 11.77 11.26
N PRO A 21 -21.41 12.05 11.17
CA PRO A 21 -21.91 13.25 10.51
C PRO A 21 -21.55 14.52 11.32
N SER A 22 -21.33 14.37 12.63
CA SER A 22 -20.82 15.40 13.53
C SER A 22 -19.84 14.80 14.54
N PRO A 23 -18.91 15.59 15.13
CA PRO A 23 -17.87 15.09 16.05
C PRO A 23 -18.42 14.36 17.29
N ASP A 24 -19.64 14.68 17.71
CA ASP A 24 -20.26 14.14 18.92
C ASP A 24 -21.22 12.99 18.66
N GLU A 25 -21.48 12.65 17.39
CA GLU A 25 -22.44 11.63 17.00
C GLU A 25 -21.78 10.55 16.15
N MET A 26 -21.80 9.32 16.67
CA MET A 26 -21.34 8.13 15.95
C MET A 26 -22.53 7.19 15.76
N THR A 27 -22.99 7.04 14.52
CA THR A 27 -24.12 6.17 14.19
C THR A 27 -23.64 4.92 13.45
N PRO A 28 -24.20 3.73 13.74
CA PRO A 28 -23.94 2.54 12.95
C PRO A 28 -24.28 2.77 11.49
N TYR A 29 -23.35 2.44 10.60
CA TYR A 29 -23.50 2.64 9.17
C TYR A 29 -23.01 1.42 8.40
N THR A 30 -23.78 1.05 7.38
CA THR A 30 -23.37 0.03 6.41
C THR A 30 -23.32 0.70 5.04
N THR A 31 -22.15 0.67 4.40
CA THR A 31 -22.01 1.27 3.07
C THR A 31 -22.71 0.40 2.02
N PRO A 32 -23.53 1.00 1.12
CA PRO A 32 -24.15 0.28 0.01
C PRO A 32 -23.15 -0.02 -1.13
N SER A 33 -21.93 0.54 -1.08
CA SER A 33 -20.96 0.38 -2.16
C SER A 33 -20.53 -1.07 -2.31
N ARG A 34 -20.70 -1.63 -3.51
CA ARG A 34 -20.18 -2.96 -3.84
C ARG A 34 -18.75 -2.93 -4.34
N VAL A 35 -18.22 -1.73 -4.63
CA VAL A 35 -16.88 -1.53 -5.18
C VAL A 35 -15.97 -0.90 -4.13
N LEU A 36 -14.79 -1.47 -3.96
CA LEU A 36 -13.72 -0.95 -3.11
C LEU A 36 -12.54 -0.53 -4.00
N LEU A 37 -11.94 0.62 -3.72
CA LEU A 37 -10.70 1.04 -4.40
C LEU A 37 -9.51 0.64 -3.54
N SER A 38 -8.61 -0.17 -4.10
CA SER A 38 -7.40 -0.63 -3.42
C SER A 38 -6.16 0.04 -3.98
N GLY A 39 -5.27 0.48 -3.08
CA GLY A 39 -3.96 1.03 -3.43
C GLY A 39 -2.90 -0.04 -3.77
N LEU A 40 -3.26 -1.32 -3.79
CA LEU A 40 -2.36 -2.41 -4.16
C LEU A 40 -1.80 -2.20 -5.58
N GLY A 41 -0.51 -2.53 -5.75
CA GLY A 41 0.24 -2.31 -6.99
C GLY A 41 1.18 -1.12 -6.91
N ALA A 42 0.87 -0.12 -6.07
CA ALA A 42 1.73 1.06 -5.93
C ALA A 42 3.12 0.74 -5.38
N ASP A 43 3.20 -0.20 -4.42
CA ASP A 43 4.49 -0.58 -3.84
C ASP A 43 5.35 -1.36 -4.84
N GLU A 44 4.75 -2.26 -5.62
CA GLU A 44 5.39 -3.07 -6.65
C GLU A 44 5.86 -2.26 -7.87
N LEU A 45 5.08 -1.25 -8.30
CA LEU A 45 5.42 -0.43 -9.46
C LEU A 45 6.44 0.68 -9.15
N PHE A 46 6.39 1.23 -7.94
CA PHE A 46 7.12 2.45 -7.57
C PHE A 46 8.08 2.28 -6.39
N GLY A 47 8.48 1.05 -6.05
CA GLY A 47 9.57 0.85 -5.09
C GLY A 47 9.18 1.08 -3.63
N GLY A 48 7.95 0.73 -3.22
CA GLY A 48 7.43 1.06 -1.89
C GLY A 48 7.78 0.09 -0.76
N TYR A 49 8.29 -1.11 -1.05
CA TYR A 49 8.72 -2.04 0.00
C TYR A 49 10.15 -1.74 0.51
N GLN A 50 10.37 -1.91 1.81
CA GLN A 50 11.70 -1.77 2.43
C GLN A 50 12.76 -2.65 1.75
N ARG A 51 12.38 -3.85 1.27
CA ARG A 51 13.28 -4.75 0.54
C ARG A 51 13.83 -4.13 -0.75
N HIS A 52 13.11 -3.22 -1.40
CA HIS A 52 13.61 -2.48 -2.56
C HIS A 52 14.78 -1.58 -2.17
N ALA A 53 14.66 -0.86 -1.05
CA ALA A 53 15.76 -0.06 -0.50
C ALA A 53 16.96 -0.94 -0.14
N THR A 54 16.72 -2.12 0.47
CA THR A 54 17.77 -3.09 0.77
C THR A 54 18.45 -3.63 -0.48
N ALA A 55 17.68 -3.97 -1.52
CA ALA A 55 18.19 -4.46 -2.79
C ALA A 55 19.06 -3.40 -3.50
N PHE A 56 18.58 -2.15 -3.51
CA PHE A 56 19.35 -1.01 -4.00
C PHE A 56 20.66 -0.81 -3.23
N ASN A 57 20.62 -0.85 -1.90
CA ASN A 57 21.83 -0.68 -1.09
C ASN A 57 22.85 -1.80 -1.30
N ARG A 58 22.39 -3.01 -1.63
CA ARG A 58 23.26 -4.16 -1.86
C ARG A 58 23.91 -4.16 -3.23
N ASN A 59 23.12 -3.91 -4.29
CA ASN A 59 23.53 -4.14 -5.68
C ASN A 59 23.24 -2.93 -6.61
N GLY A 60 22.92 -1.75 -6.06
CA GLY A 60 22.54 -0.59 -6.85
C GLY A 60 21.25 -0.78 -7.64
N PHE A 61 21.13 -0.08 -8.77
CA PHE A 61 19.91 -0.10 -9.59
C PHE A 61 19.59 -1.47 -10.19
N THR A 62 20.58 -2.30 -10.50
CA THR A 62 20.33 -3.65 -11.02
C THR A 62 19.57 -4.49 -10.00
N GLY A 63 20.03 -4.52 -8.74
CA GLY A 63 19.32 -5.23 -7.69
C GLY A 63 17.92 -4.68 -7.38
N LEU A 64 17.73 -3.37 -7.51
CA LEU A 64 16.39 -2.76 -7.39
C LEU A 64 15.46 -3.24 -8.50
N LEU A 65 15.93 -3.24 -9.75
CA LEU A 65 15.15 -3.69 -10.90
C LEU A 65 14.77 -5.16 -10.78
N ASP A 66 15.73 -6.03 -10.40
CA ASP A 66 15.49 -7.46 -10.19
C ASP A 66 14.38 -7.70 -9.15
N GLU A 67 14.40 -6.97 -8.03
CA GLU A 67 13.39 -7.12 -6.97
C GLU A 67 12.01 -6.60 -7.40
N LEU A 68 11.95 -5.48 -8.13
CA LEU A 68 10.70 -4.93 -8.67
C LEU A 68 10.07 -5.88 -9.70
N GLU A 69 10.88 -6.43 -10.61
CA GLU A 69 10.42 -7.40 -11.61
C GLU A 69 9.87 -8.67 -10.93
N LEU A 70 10.60 -9.19 -9.94
CA LEU A 70 10.15 -10.34 -9.16
C LEU A 70 8.82 -10.07 -8.45
N ASP A 71 8.64 -8.86 -7.91
CA ASP A 71 7.40 -8.45 -7.23
C ASP A 71 6.21 -8.33 -8.18
N LEU A 72 6.41 -7.72 -9.36
CA LEU A 72 5.39 -7.67 -10.40
C LEU A 72 5.02 -9.07 -10.91
N GLY A 73 6.02 -9.91 -11.18
CA GLY A 73 5.81 -11.27 -11.68
C GLY A 73 5.04 -12.18 -10.71
N ARG A 74 5.11 -11.92 -9.41
CA ARG A 74 4.39 -12.71 -8.37
C ARG A 74 3.10 -12.05 -7.87
N LEU A 75 2.80 -10.82 -8.28
CA LEU A 75 1.69 -10.01 -7.76
C LEU A 75 0.35 -10.74 -7.80
N GLY A 76 0.05 -11.38 -8.93
CA GLY A 76 -1.18 -12.16 -9.14
C GLY A 76 -1.36 -13.27 -8.12
N ARG A 77 -0.33 -14.10 -7.94
CA ARG A 77 -0.38 -15.27 -7.05
C ARG A 77 -0.30 -14.89 -5.57
N ARG A 78 0.51 -13.89 -5.22
CA ARG A 78 0.77 -13.55 -3.81
C ARG A 78 -0.29 -12.64 -3.20
N ASN A 79 -0.74 -11.64 -3.95
CA ASN A 79 -1.61 -10.60 -3.39
C ASN A 79 -3.01 -10.68 -4.01
N LEU A 80 -3.14 -10.55 -5.34
CA LEU A 80 -4.44 -10.43 -6.00
C LEU A 80 -5.35 -11.63 -5.71
N GLY A 81 -4.84 -12.86 -5.87
CA GLY A 81 -5.64 -14.04 -5.59
C GLY A 81 -6.04 -14.21 -4.12
N ARG A 82 -5.28 -13.68 -3.15
CA ARG A 82 -5.70 -13.67 -1.73
C ARG A 82 -6.78 -12.63 -1.52
N ASP A 83 -6.53 -11.40 -1.97
CA ASP A 83 -7.36 -10.24 -1.69
C ASP A 83 -8.74 -10.40 -2.33
N ASP A 84 -8.79 -10.90 -3.57
CA ASP A 84 -10.02 -11.19 -4.30
C ASP A 84 -10.94 -12.15 -3.53
N ARG A 85 -10.43 -13.31 -3.09
CA ARG A 85 -11.22 -14.29 -2.33
C ARG A 85 -11.74 -13.75 -1.01
N VAL A 86 -10.92 -12.97 -0.31
CA VAL A 86 -11.28 -12.39 0.99
C VAL A 86 -12.35 -11.31 0.85
N ILE A 87 -12.20 -10.43 -0.15
CA ILE A 87 -13.13 -9.33 -0.39
C ILE A 87 -14.45 -9.85 -0.96
N SER A 88 -14.38 -10.81 -1.88
CA SER A 88 -15.55 -11.47 -2.49
C SER A 88 -16.43 -12.21 -1.48
N HIS A 89 -15.90 -12.58 -0.31
CA HIS A 89 -16.70 -13.16 0.77
C HIS A 89 -17.92 -12.29 1.14
N TRP A 90 -17.77 -10.96 1.07
CA TRP A 90 -18.84 -10.00 1.36
C TRP A 90 -19.62 -9.56 0.11
N GLY A 91 -19.44 -10.25 -1.03
CA GLY A 91 -20.06 -9.88 -2.30
C GLY A 91 -19.65 -8.48 -2.76
N ARG A 92 -18.37 -8.15 -2.56
CA ARG A 92 -17.76 -6.89 -3.02
C ARG A 92 -16.62 -7.17 -3.98
N GLU A 93 -16.37 -6.21 -4.85
CA GLU A 93 -15.31 -6.23 -5.85
C GLU A 93 -14.26 -5.17 -5.52
N ALA A 94 -12.98 -5.53 -5.62
CA ALA A 94 -11.89 -4.57 -5.52
C ALA A 94 -11.45 -4.12 -6.91
N ARG A 95 -11.33 -2.81 -7.11
CA ARG A 95 -10.66 -2.22 -8.28
C ARG A 95 -9.30 -1.69 -7.87
N PHE A 96 -8.33 -1.82 -8.77
CA PHE A 96 -6.93 -1.53 -8.52
C PHE A 96 -6.44 -0.44 -9.48
N PRO A 97 -6.67 0.86 -9.18
CA PRO A 97 -6.26 1.94 -10.08
C PRO A 97 -4.77 1.92 -10.46
N TYR A 98 -3.91 1.44 -9.55
CA TYR A 98 -2.49 1.29 -9.83
C TYR A 98 -2.16 0.19 -10.84
N LEU A 99 -3.07 -0.76 -11.07
CA LEU A 99 -2.93 -1.86 -12.02
C LEU A 99 -3.71 -1.63 -13.32
N ASP A 100 -4.15 -0.40 -13.56
CA ASP A 100 -4.61 0.00 -14.88
C ASP A 100 -3.51 -0.23 -15.92
N GLU A 101 -3.86 -0.81 -17.07
CA GLU A 101 -2.90 -1.25 -18.08
C GLU A 101 -2.06 -0.08 -18.64
N ALA A 102 -2.66 1.09 -18.81
CA ALA A 102 -1.94 2.26 -19.32
C ALA A 102 -0.96 2.79 -18.28
N LEU A 103 -1.36 2.82 -17.00
CA LEU A 103 -0.47 3.22 -15.91
C LEU A 103 0.67 2.22 -15.69
N VAL A 104 0.38 0.91 -15.75
CA VAL A 104 1.39 -0.15 -15.66
C VAL A 104 2.36 -0.04 -16.84
N GLY A 105 1.85 0.12 -18.06
CA GLY A 105 2.66 0.28 -19.26
C GLY A 105 3.62 1.46 -19.15
N TRP A 106 3.13 2.62 -18.72
CA TRP A 106 3.96 3.78 -18.44
C TRP A 106 4.97 3.51 -17.32
N ALA A 107 4.53 2.95 -16.20
CA ALA A 107 5.38 2.72 -15.05
C ALA A 107 6.51 1.73 -15.36
N VAL A 108 6.26 0.68 -16.14
CA VAL A 108 7.31 -0.29 -16.53
C VAL A 108 8.30 0.34 -17.51
N ALA A 109 7.83 1.18 -18.44
CA ALA A 109 8.69 1.83 -19.42
C ALA A 109 9.52 2.99 -18.86
N ALA A 110 9.04 3.68 -17.82
CA ALA A 110 9.72 4.83 -17.24
C ALA A 110 11.04 4.42 -16.54
N PRO A 111 12.11 5.23 -16.66
CA PRO A 111 13.34 5.03 -15.91
C PRO A 111 13.07 4.91 -14.40
N VAL A 112 13.73 3.95 -13.74
CA VAL A 112 13.49 3.70 -12.30
C VAL A 112 13.81 4.92 -11.43
N THR A 113 14.77 5.75 -11.86
CA THR A 113 15.17 7.03 -11.24
C THR A 113 14.07 8.09 -11.27
N ASP A 114 13.18 8.03 -12.26
CA ASP A 114 12.10 9.01 -12.41
C ASP A 114 10.91 8.65 -11.52
N LYS A 115 10.82 7.36 -11.15
CA LYS A 115 9.78 6.79 -10.30
C LYS A 115 10.18 6.74 -8.82
N CYS A 116 11.43 6.40 -8.56
CA CYS A 116 11.98 6.14 -7.23
C CYS A 116 13.17 7.06 -6.95
N GLY A 117 13.26 7.57 -5.73
CA GLY A 117 14.33 8.49 -5.30
C GLY A 117 15.58 7.79 -4.75
N PHE A 118 15.80 6.51 -5.06
CA PHE A 118 16.99 5.79 -4.58
C PHE A 118 18.26 6.35 -5.21
N GLY A 119 19.32 6.50 -4.41
CA GLY A 119 20.62 7.00 -4.88
C GLY A 119 20.75 8.53 -4.95
N VAL A 120 19.66 9.28 -4.78
CA VAL A 120 19.72 10.74 -4.65
C VAL A 120 20.31 11.08 -3.28
N ARG A 121 21.50 11.70 -3.26
CA ARG A 121 22.11 12.21 -2.03
C ARG A 121 21.40 13.50 -1.63
N SER A 122 20.96 13.58 -0.38
CA SER A 122 20.47 14.82 0.23
C SER A 122 21.51 15.92 0.02
N GLY A 123 21.15 17.03 -0.65
CA GLY A 123 22.05 18.16 -0.93
C GLY A 123 22.72 18.21 -2.31
N GLN A 124 22.30 17.43 -3.31
CA GLN A 124 22.73 17.59 -4.72
C GLN A 124 21.64 18.13 -5.67
N GLY A 125 20.49 18.57 -5.15
CA GLY A 125 19.47 19.29 -5.90
C GLY A 125 19.30 20.74 -5.44
N THR A 126 18.68 21.56 -6.28
CA THR A 126 18.08 22.82 -5.85
C THR A 126 17.17 22.55 -4.66
N ALA A 127 17.21 23.41 -3.63
CA ALA A 127 16.50 23.30 -2.36
C ALA A 127 14.96 23.28 -2.49
N ASP A 128 14.42 22.26 -3.15
CA ASP A 128 13.00 21.96 -3.22
C ASP A 128 12.66 21.01 -2.08
N ALA A 129 11.55 21.30 -1.40
CA ALA A 129 11.01 20.56 -0.26
C ALA A 129 10.80 19.05 -0.50
N GLY A 130 10.95 18.59 -1.75
CA GLY A 130 10.97 17.18 -2.11
C GLY A 130 12.19 16.40 -1.59
N GLU A 131 13.31 17.03 -1.25
CA GLU A 131 14.52 16.30 -0.80
C GLU A 131 14.33 15.48 0.48
N GLU A 132 13.42 15.88 1.37
CA GLU A 132 13.13 15.16 2.62
C GLU A 132 12.21 13.94 2.45
N LEU A 133 11.56 13.80 1.28
CA LEU A 133 10.62 12.70 1.05
C LEU A 133 11.35 11.36 0.90
N GLU A 134 10.81 10.32 1.53
CA GLU A 134 11.33 8.95 1.45
C GLU A 134 11.55 8.52 -0.02
N PRO A 135 12.65 7.82 -0.33
CA PRO A 135 13.00 7.44 -1.70
C PRO A 135 11.98 6.48 -2.35
N GLY A 136 11.34 5.61 -1.57
CA GLY A 136 10.30 4.71 -2.06
C GLY A 136 9.05 5.50 -2.49
N LYS A 137 8.53 5.19 -3.68
CA LYS A 137 7.35 5.84 -4.28
C LYS A 137 7.51 7.35 -4.50
N LYS A 138 8.74 7.82 -4.76
CA LYS A 138 9.07 9.24 -4.83
C LYS A 138 8.14 10.02 -5.77
N VAL A 139 7.87 9.50 -6.97
CA VAL A 139 6.96 10.16 -7.93
C VAL A 139 5.56 10.37 -7.34
N LEU A 140 5.02 9.39 -6.62
CA LEU A 140 3.70 9.48 -5.98
C LEU A 140 3.72 10.46 -4.80
N ARG A 141 4.81 10.50 -4.04
CA ARG A 141 4.99 11.46 -2.93
C ARG A 141 5.08 12.89 -3.45
N CYS A 142 5.83 13.11 -4.53
CA CYS A 142 5.89 14.41 -5.20
C CYS A 142 4.52 14.84 -5.76
N LEU A 143 3.76 13.91 -6.34
CA LEU A 143 2.40 14.18 -6.79
C LEU A 143 1.48 14.56 -5.61
N ALA A 144 1.50 13.79 -4.53
CA ALA A 144 0.71 14.08 -3.33
C ALA A 144 1.06 15.47 -2.74
N TRP A 145 2.36 15.81 -2.72
CA TRP A 145 2.82 17.13 -2.30
C TRP A 145 2.24 18.25 -3.17
N LYS A 146 2.33 18.12 -4.50
CA LYS A 146 1.77 19.09 -5.46
C LYS A 146 0.26 19.25 -5.34
N LEU A 147 -0.45 18.19 -4.92
CA LEU A 147 -1.88 18.22 -4.64
C LEU A 147 -2.22 18.78 -3.24
N GLY A 148 -1.25 19.30 -2.49
CA GLY A 148 -1.45 19.87 -1.16
C GLY A 148 -1.51 18.83 -0.03
N MET A 149 -1.34 17.55 -0.32
CA MET A 149 -1.38 16.46 0.66
C MET A 149 0.00 16.21 1.29
N GLN A 150 0.63 17.24 1.84
CA GLN A 150 2.02 17.18 2.34
C GLN A 150 2.22 16.15 3.46
N ALA A 151 1.26 16.05 4.38
CA ALA A 151 1.30 15.03 5.44
C ALA A 151 1.31 13.60 4.88
N VAL A 152 0.51 13.35 3.82
CA VAL A 152 0.46 12.04 3.14
C VAL A 152 1.75 11.79 2.37
N ALA A 153 2.29 12.82 1.70
CA ALA A 153 3.54 12.74 0.95
C ALA A 153 4.72 12.32 1.84
N SER A 154 4.75 12.76 3.09
CA SER A 154 5.81 12.45 4.06
C SER A 154 5.58 11.17 4.87
N GLU A 155 4.39 10.56 4.82
CA GLU A 155 4.05 9.39 5.65
C GLU A 155 4.87 8.16 5.23
N LYS A 156 5.53 7.52 6.20
CA LYS A 156 6.32 6.31 5.95
C LYS A 156 5.42 5.13 5.63
N LYS A 157 5.88 4.28 4.70
CA LYS A 157 5.12 3.10 4.28
C LYS A 157 4.86 2.15 5.46
N ARG A 158 3.59 1.81 5.69
CA ARG A 158 3.15 0.85 6.71
C ARG A 158 2.30 -0.24 6.06
N ALA A 159 2.64 -1.51 6.28
CA ALA A 159 1.83 -2.60 5.74
C ALA A 159 0.49 -2.70 6.49
N ILE A 160 -0.56 -3.13 5.78
CA ILE A 160 -1.94 -3.11 6.26
C ILE A 160 -2.12 -3.85 7.59
N GLN A 161 -1.42 -4.98 7.78
CA GLN A 161 -1.51 -5.78 9.00
C GLN A 161 -0.93 -5.09 10.24
N PHE A 162 -0.01 -4.14 10.04
CA PHE A 162 0.52 -3.32 11.12
C PHE A 162 -0.35 -2.09 11.36
N GLY A 163 -0.88 -1.48 10.29
CA GLY A 163 -1.81 -0.36 10.38
C GLY A 163 -3.11 -0.73 11.09
N ALA A 164 -3.71 -1.86 10.69
CA ALA A 164 -4.93 -2.41 11.28
C ALA A 164 -4.66 -3.23 12.56
N ARG A 165 -3.40 -3.33 13.02
CA ARG A 165 -2.96 -4.08 14.20
C ARG A 165 -3.34 -5.58 14.19
N THR A 166 -3.69 -6.13 13.04
CA THR A 166 -4.08 -7.55 12.89
C THR A 166 -2.90 -8.50 13.07
N ALA A 167 -1.66 -8.04 12.86
CA ALA A 167 -0.44 -8.83 13.15
C ALA A 167 -0.34 -9.24 14.64
N LYS A 168 -0.95 -8.48 15.55
CA LYS A 168 -1.00 -8.82 16.98
C LYS A 168 -2.03 -9.91 17.29
N MET A 169 -2.99 -10.14 16.40
CA MET A 169 -3.99 -11.20 16.58
C MET A 169 -3.41 -12.60 16.34
N GLU A 170 -2.30 -12.71 15.60
CA GLU A 170 -1.60 -13.98 15.37
C GLU A 170 -0.62 -14.36 16.49
N THR A 171 -0.10 -13.39 17.23
CA THR A 171 0.98 -13.59 18.23
C THR A 171 0.50 -13.69 19.67
N GLY A 172 -0.81 -13.71 19.90
CA GLY A 172 -1.42 -13.82 21.23
C GLY A 172 -1.56 -15.27 21.70
N LYS A 173 -1.26 -15.51 22.99
CA LYS A 173 -1.79 -16.62 23.79
C LYS A 173 -3.32 -16.48 23.95
N THR A 174 -4.05 -16.41 22.85
CA THR A 174 -5.50 -16.21 22.81
C THR A 174 -6.14 -17.59 22.76
N LYS A 175 -6.74 -18.03 23.88
CA LYS A 175 -7.56 -19.25 23.89
C LYS A 175 -8.80 -18.99 23.04
N GLY A 176 -9.24 -19.99 22.27
CA GLY A 176 -10.34 -19.90 21.29
C GLY A 176 -11.73 -19.52 21.85
N THR A 177 -11.82 -19.12 23.12
CA THR A 177 -13.03 -18.63 23.80
C THR A 177 -13.02 -17.12 24.05
N GLN A 178 -12.01 -16.39 23.60
CA GLN A 178 -11.94 -14.95 23.86
C GLN A 178 -12.80 -14.19 22.85
N LEU A 179 -13.87 -13.54 23.34
CA LEU A 179 -14.72 -12.66 22.56
C LEU A 179 -13.91 -11.47 22.05
N LEU A 180 -13.98 -11.23 20.75
CA LEU A 180 -13.46 -10.02 20.11
C LEU A 180 -14.44 -8.88 20.44
N SER A 181 -14.03 -7.99 21.35
CA SER A 181 -14.72 -6.71 21.63
C SER A 181 -14.44 -5.69 20.53
#